data_AF-A0A673CA46-F1
#
_entry.id   AF-A0A673CA46-F1
#
_cell.length_a   1.000
_cell.length_b   1.000
_cell.length_c   1.000
_cell.angle_alpha   90.00
_cell.angle_beta   90.00
_cell.angle_gamma   90.00
#
_symmetry.space_group_name_H-M   'P 1'
#
loop_
_entity.id
_entity.type
_entity.pdbx_description
1 polymer ?
#
loop_
_entity_poly.entity_id
_entity_poly.type
_entity_poly.pdbx_seq_one_letter_code
_entity_poly.pdbx_strand_id
1 'polypeptide(L)'
;MLSPLALTMALLILQNYDGLEKKLKEVFSERSSILHQLSKTSKELDSIKGNLQSLKNDDSVAKKDVQRILELSHKQREEMKSLQAALQKQLDEANDRAEKQQATIKFLKVEMEKKTKIIKDLQQENKSLKNKLLSGNKLCDAYAEESKKIQAQLKELRYGKKDLIFKVRQQLMDLEHKLTIAKEELEKTALDKESQLKALKDTVHICFSAILSLINSSRVTFQQPHAKVIPYSTHFHLFFFFFFFHLSTCSHPSKVN
;
A
#
# COMPACT_ATOMS: atom_id res chain seq x y z
N MET A 1 -59.42 148.93 40.17
CA MET A 1 -60.45 147.88 40.00
C MET A 1 -60.09 147.11 38.73
N LEU A 2 -59.56 145.88 38.83
CA LEU A 2 -59.32 145.05 37.64
C LEU A 2 -60.68 144.60 37.08
N SER A 3 -60.88 144.67 35.75
CA SER A 3 -62.16 144.29 35.13
C SER A 3 -62.35 142.76 35.12
N PRO A 4 -63.59 142.25 35.25
CA PRO A 4 -63.90 140.82 35.24
C PRO A 4 -63.41 140.08 33.98
N LEU A 5 -63.28 140.80 32.86
CA LEU A 5 -62.82 140.28 31.57
C LEU A 5 -61.30 140.01 31.56
N ALA A 6 -60.51 140.84 32.26
CA ALA A 6 -59.06 140.64 32.37
C ALA A 6 -58.71 139.44 33.26
N LEU A 7 -59.51 139.19 34.30
CA LEU A 7 -59.34 138.06 35.20
C LEU A 7 -59.66 136.72 34.51
N THR A 8 -60.72 136.69 33.70
CA THR A 8 -61.13 135.49 32.94
C THR A 8 -60.16 135.15 31.81
N MET A 9 -59.62 136.15 31.10
CA MET A 9 -58.55 135.92 30.12
C MET A 9 -57.26 135.40 30.76
N ALA A 10 -56.84 135.95 31.90
CA ALA A 10 -55.67 135.44 32.62
C ALA A 10 -55.86 133.98 33.09
N LEU A 11 -57.07 133.63 33.56
CA LEU A 11 -57.43 132.25 33.94
C LEU A 11 -57.43 131.28 32.74
N LEU A 12 -57.93 131.70 31.57
CA LEU A 12 -57.90 130.89 30.34
C LEU A 12 -56.48 130.64 29.83
N ILE A 13 -55.61 131.65 29.92
CA ILE A 13 -54.19 131.53 29.54
C ILE A 13 -53.46 130.60 30.51
N LEU A 14 -53.69 130.72 31.82
CA LEU A 14 -53.11 129.83 32.84
C LEU A 14 -53.59 128.38 32.69
N GLN A 15 -54.88 128.15 32.40
CA GLN A 15 -55.42 126.81 32.13
C GLN A 15 -54.85 126.18 30.86
N ASN A 16 -54.68 126.96 29.79
CA ASN A 16 -54.03 126.49 28.57
C ASN A 16 -52.53 126.19 28.79
N TYR A 17 -51.84 126.99 29.61
CA TYR A 17 -50.44 126.76 29.94
C TYR A 17 -50.24 125.51 30.81
N ASP A 18 -51.10 125.28 31.81
CA ASP A 18 -51.11 124.07 32.64
C ASP A 18 -51.42 122.81 31.79
N GLY A 19 -52.36 122.91 30.85
CA GLY A 19 -52.65 121.84 29.89
C GLY A 19 -51.49 121.53 28.94
N LEU A 20 -50.77 122.56 28.49
CA LEU A 20 -49.58 122.42 27.66
C LEU A 20 -48.39 121.82 28.43
N GLU A 21 -48.20 122.23 29.68
CA GLU A 21 -47.15 121.70 30.57
C GLU A 21 -47.37 120.21 30.87
N LYS A 22 -48.63 119.79 31.12
CA LYS A 22 -48.98 118.37 31.30
C LYS A 22 -48.66 117.54 30.05
N LYS A 23 -49.06 118.00 28.86
CA LYS A 23 -48.72 117.34 27.59
C LYS A 23 -47.22 117.26 27.37
N LEU A 24 -46.48 118.31 27.71
CA LEU A 24 -45.02 118.32 27.58
C LEU A 24 -44.37 117.27 28.49
N LYS A 25 -44.80 117.18 29.75
CA LYS A 25 -44.34 116.15 30.72
C LYS A 25 -44.64 114.74 30.23
N GLU A 26 -45.85 114.52 29.69
CA GLU A 26 -46.26 113.24 29.10
C GLU A 26 -45.34 112.86 27.92
N VAL A 27 -45.14 113.76 26.96
CA VAL A 27 -44.24 113.55 25.81
C VAL A 27 -42.80 113.27 26.26
N PHE A 28 -42.28 113.96 27.27
CA PHE A 28 -40.95 113.66 27.80
C PHE A 28 -40.87 112.29 28.48
N SER A 29 -41.92 111.86 29.17
CA SER A 29 -41.98 110.55 29.82
C SER A 29 -42.07 109.41 28.79
N GLU A 30 -42.88 109.59 27.74
CA GLU A 30 -42.98 108.67 26.62
C GLU A 30 -41.65 108.57 25.88
N ARG A 31 -41.01 109.71 25.57
CA ARG A 31 -39.70 109.76 24.94
C ARG A 31 -38.66 108.99 25.76
N SER A 32 -38.65 109.16 27.09
CA SER A 32 -37.72 108.47 27.98
C SER A 32 -37.96 106.96 27.98
N SER A 33 -39.24 106.54 28.03
CA SER A 33 -39.63 105.12 27.92
C SER A 33 -39.18 104.50 26.59
N ILE A 34 -39.43 105.19 25.47
CA ILE A 34 -39.01 104.77 24.13
C ILE A 34 -37.49 104.65 24.04
N LEU A 35 -36.74 105.64 24.54
CA LEU A 35 -35.29 105.59 24.57
C LEU A 35 -34.75 104.41 25.38
N HIS A 36 -35.39 104.10 26.53
CA HIS A 36 -35.02 102.94 27.32
C HIS A 36 -35.30 101.63 26.57
N GLN A 37 -36.43 101.51 25.89
CA GLN A 37 -36.75 100.33 25.06
C GLN A 37 -35.76 100.18 23.90
N LEU A 38 -35.48 101.26 23.16
CA LEU A 38 -34.48 101.26 22.08
C LEU A 38 -33.09 100.83 22.57
N SER A 39 -32.68 101.32 23.75
CA SER A 39 -31.42 100.92 24.37
C SER A 39 -31.40 99.43 24.73
N LYS A 40 -32.50 98.90 25.27
CA LYS A 40 -32.65 97.46 25.56
C LYS A 40 -32.59 96.62 24.28
N THR A 41 -33.37 97.00 23.25
CA THR A 41 -33.39 96.33 21.94
C THR A 41 -32.01 96.36 21.26
N SER A 42 -31.27 97.46 21.37
CA SER A 42 -29.90 97.55 20.83
C SER A 42 -28.96 96.50 21.43
N LYS A 43 -29.01 96.30 22.76
CA LYS A 43 -28.18 95.29 23.44
C LYS A 43 -28.58 93.86 23.06
N GLU A 44 -29.88 93.60 22.93
CA GLU A 44 -30.39 92.31 22.44
C GLU A 44 -29.91 92.02 21.01
N LEU A 45 -29.90 93.04 20.15
CA LEU A 45 -29.40 92.92 18.78
C LEU A 45 -27.91 92.59 18.72
N ASP A 46 -27.08 93.24 19.56
CA ASP A 46 -25.66 92.92 19.66
C ASP A 46 -25.41 91.49 20.15
N SER A 47 -26.20 91.02 21.12
CA SER A 47 -26.16 89.62 21.58
C SER A 47 -26.53 88.64 20.47
N ILE A 48 -27.60 88.91 19.73
CA ILE A 48 -28.03 88.10 18.57
C ILE A 48 -26.93 88.06 17.50
N LYS A 49 -26.28 89.19 17.22
CA LYS A 49 -25.15 89.25 16.27
C LYS A 49 -23.99 88.35 16.70
N GLY A 50 -23.65 88.33 17.99
CA GLY A 50 -22.66 87.42 18.56
C GLY A 50 -23.05 85.95 18.37
N ASN A 51 -24.30 85.60 18.70
CA ASN A 51 -24.83 84.25 18.53
C ASN A 51 -24.81 83.80 17.06
N LEU A 52 -25.18 84.68 16.12
CA LEU A 52 -25.15 84.39 14.69
C LEU A 52 -23.73 84.07 14.20
N GLN A 53 -22.74 84.82 14.69
CA GLN A 53 -21.34 84.58 14.34
C GLN A 53 -20.84 83.26 14.92
N SER A 54 -21.23 82.90 16.15
CA SER A 54 -20.95 81.58 16.72
C SER A 54 -21.57 80.47 15.88
N LEU A 55 -22.87 80.59 15.55
CA LEU A 55 -23.58 79.61 14.73
C LEU A 55 -22.92 79.39 13.36
N LYS A 56 -22.43 80.46 12.74
CA LYS A 56 -21.70 80.39 11.47
C LYS A 56 -20.38 79.60 11.60
N ASN A 57 -19.68 79.78 12.71
CA ASN A 57 -18.47 79.02 12.99
C ASN A 57 -18.81 77.54 13.24
N ASP A 58 -19.84 77.26 14.04
CA ASP A 58 -20.31 75.90 14.33
C ASP A 58 -20.77 75.16 13.06
N ASP A 59 -21.49 75.84 12.15
CA ASP A 59 -21.87 75.29 10.83
C ASP A 59 -20.63 74.90 10.00
N SER A 60 -19.58 75.73 10.03
CA SER A 60 -18.35 75.43 9.31
C SER A 60 -17.60 74.21 9.87
N VAL A 61 -17.65 74.00 11.19
CA VAL A 61 -17.08 72.83 11.86
C VAL A 61 -17.91 71.59 11.51
N ALA A 62 -19.25 71.68 11.63
CA ALA A 62 -20.15 70.59 11.29
C ALA A 62 -19.98 70.12 9.84
N LYS A 63 -19.80 71.04 8.88
CA LYS A 63 -19.52 70.68 7.48
C LYS A 63 -18.24 69.87 7.31
N LYS A 64 -17.16 70.26 8.02
CA LYS A 64 -15.89 69.51 7.97
C LYS A 64 -16.01 68.13 8.59
N ASP A 65 -16.74 68.00 9.69
CA ASP A 65 -16.95 66.70 10.34
C ASP A 65 -17.82 65.77 9.49
N VAL A 66 -18.88 66.28 8.87
CA VAL A 66 -19.70 65.52 7.91
C VAL A 66 -18.85 65.05 6.73
N GLN A 67 -18.01 65.92 6.16
CA GLN A 67 -17.11 65.54 5.07
C GLN A 67 -16.15 64.41 5.49
N ARG A 68 -15.55 64.51 6.68
CA ARG A 68 -14.66 63.46 7.23
C ARG A 68 -15.39 62.13 7.40
N ILE A 69 -16.63 62.15 7.89
CA ILE A 69 -17.45 60.94 8.06
C ILE A 69 -17.72 60.26 6.71
N LEU A 70 -18.02 61.04 5.66
CA LEU A 70 -18.25 60.49 4.32
C LEU A 70 -17.00 59.82 3.73
N GLU A 71 -15.83 60.42 3.91
CA GLU A 71 -14.55 59.86 3.47
C GLU A 71 -14.23 58.54 4.20
N LEU A 72 -14.42 58.51 5.52
CA LEU A 72 -14.25 57.29 6.33
C LEU A 72 -15.23 56.20 5.90
N SER A 73 -16.51 56.55 5.67
CA SER A 73 -17.53 55.62 5.20
C SER A 73 -17.21 55.05 3.82
N HIS A 74 -16.68 55.87 2.91
CA HIS A 74 -16.22 55.38 1.61
C HIS A 74 -15.05 54.41 1.77
N LYS A 75 -14.04 54.76 2.58
CA LYS A 75 -12.89 53.88 2.84
C LYS A 75 -13.29 52.53 3.42
N GLN A 76 -14.20 52.53 4.39
CA GLN A 76 -14.75 51.31 4.99
C GLN A 76 -15.45 50.41 3.95
N ARG A 77 -16.19 50.99 2.99
CA ARG A 77 -16.83 50.21 1.92
C ARG A 77 -15.81 49.53 1.01
N GLU A 78 -14.71 50.22 0.67
CA GLU A 78 -13.66 49.64 -0.17
C GLU A 78 -12.85 48.57 0.58
N GLU A 79 -12.56 48.78 1.87
CA GLU A 79 -11.94 47.76 2.72
C GLU A 79 -12.82 46.51 2.82
N MET A 80 -14.14 46.68 2.99
CA MET A 80 -15.08 45.55 3.03
C MET A 80 -15.09 44.76 1.71
N LYS A 81 -15.07 45.45 0.56
CA LYS A 81 -14.99 44.78 -0.76
C LYS A 81 -13.69 44.00 -0.93
N SER A 82 -12.56 44.60 -0.54
CA SER A 82 -11.24 43.94 -0.60
C SER A 82 -11.21 42.69 0.28
N LEU A 83 -11.76 42.79 1.50
CA LEU A 83 -11.86 41.68 2.43
C LEU A 83 -12.77 40.55 1.91
N GLN A 84 -13.91 40.91 1.31
CA GLN A 84 -14.82 39.96 0.67
C GLN A 84 -14.14 39.22 -0.49
N ALA A 85 -13.38 39.94 -1.33
CA ALA A 85 -12.62 39.33 -2.43
C ALA A 85 -11.51 38.39 -1.93
N ALA A 86 -10.80 38.78 -0.86
CA ALA A 86 -9.78 37.94 -0.24
C ALA A 86 -10.36 36.66 0.36
N LEU A 87 -11.50 36.76 1.06
CA LEU A 87 -12.20 35.60 1.62
C LEU A 87 -12.72 34.67 0.52
N GLN A 88 -13.30 35.21 -0.56
CA GLN A 88 -13.76 34.40 -1.68
C GLN A 88 -12.59 33.64 -2.33
N LYS A 89 -11.47 34.31 -2.56
CA LYS A 89 -10.27 33.67 -3.11
C LYS A 89 -9.76 32.53 -2.21
N GLN A 90 -9.76 32.72 -0.88
CA GLN A 90 -9.36 31.66 0.04
C GLN A 90 -10.32 30.47 0.03
N LEU A 91 -11.62 30.71 -0.14
CA LEU A 91 -12.63 29.65 -0.27
C LEU A 91 -12.38 28.82 -1.53
N ASP A 92 -12.16 29.48 -2.67
CA ASP A 92 -11.92 28.83 -3.96
C ASP A 92 -10.62 28.01 -3.91
N GLU A 93 -9.52 28.59 -3.38
CA GLU A 93 -8.25 27.88 -3.21
C GLU A 93 -8.36 26.69 -2.24
N ALA A 94 -9.16 26.81 -1.18
CA ALA A 94 -9.41 25.71 -0.26
C ALA A 94 -10.20 24.59 -0.93
N ASN A 95 -11.19 24.92 -1.76
CA ASN A 95 -11.96 23.96 -2.54
C ASN A 95 -11.08 23.22 -3.55
N ASP A 96 -10.26 23.94 -4.32
CA ASP A 96 -9.32 23.35 -5.29
C ASP A 96 -8.33 22.39 -4.61
N ARG A 97 -7.85 22.74 -3.40
CA ARG A 97 -6.99 21.87 -2.60
C ARG A 97 -7.73 20.62 -2.14
N ALA A 98 -8.98 20.75 -1.70
CA ALA A 98 -9.79 19.62 -1.28
C ALA A 98 -10.06 18.64 -2.43
N GLU A 99 -10.37 19.14 -3.63
CA GLU A 99 -10.57 18.32 -4.83
C GLU A 99 -9.31 17.54 -5.22
N LYS A 100 -8.14 18.19 -5.20
CA LYS A 100 -6.85 17.52 -5.46
C LYS A 100 -6.53 16.44 -4.42
N GLN A 101 -6.80 16.72 -3.15
CA GLN A 101 -6.64 15.73 -2.08
C GLN A 101 -7.62 14.56 -2.26
N GLN A 102 -8.86 14.82 -2.63
CA GLN A 102 -9.86 13.79 -2.90
C GLN A 102 -9.45 12.88 -4.06
N ALA A 103 -8.90 13.44 -5.15
CA ALA A 103 -8.37 12.67 -6.27
C ALA A 103 -7.21 11.76 -5.83
N THR A 104 -6.30 12.27 -4.99
CA THR A 104 -5.18 11.51 -4.43
C THR A 104 -5.64 10.36 -3.55
N ILE A 105 -6.61 10.61 -2.65
CA ILE A 105 -7.20 9.58 -1.79
C ILE A 105 -7.86 8.48 -2.64
N LYS A 106 -8.60 8.86 -3.68
CA LYS A 106 -9.25 7.91 -4.60
C LYS A 106 -8.23 7.03 -5.32
N PHE A 107 -7.14 7.61 -5.80
CA PHE A 107 -6.04 6.85 -6.42
C PHE A 107 -5.42 5.85 -5.43
N LEU A 108 -5.05 6.31 -4.24
CA LEU A 108 -4.46 5.45 -3.21
C LEU A 108 -5.39 4.31 -2.81
N LYS A 109 -6.70 4.57 -2.71
CA LYS A 109 -7.69 3.53 -2.42
C LYS A 109 -7.68 2.41 -3.47
N VAL A 110 -7.69 2.77 -4.76
CA VAL A 110 -7.63 1.79 -5.86
C VAL A 110 -6.32 1.00 -5.84
N GLU A 111 -5.19 1.66 -5.61
CA GLU A 111 -3.89 0.98 -5.51
C GLU A 111 -3.81 0.05 -4.29
N MET A 112 -4.40 0.42 -3.16
CA MET A 112 -4.51 -0.45 -1.99
C MET A 112 -5.35 -1.69 -2.28
N GLU A 113 -6.52 -1.54 -2.91
CA GLU A 113 -7.40 -2.65 -3.28
C GLU A 113 -6.68 -3.65 -4.20
N LYS A 114 -5.92 -3.16 -5.19
CA LYS A 114 -5.08 -4.00 -6.06
C LYS A 114 -4.01 -4.75 -5.26
N LYS A 115 -3.27 -4.06 -4.39
CA LYS A 115 -2.23 -4.67 -3.55
C LYS A 115 -2.81 -5.75 -2.62
N THR A 116 -3.97 -5.49 -2.02
CA THR A 116 -4.66 -6.47 -1.18
C THR A 116 -5.06 -7.72 -1.96
N LYS A 117 -5.51 -7.57 -3.21
CA LYS A 117 -5.82 -8.73 -4.06
C LYS A 117 -4.58 -9.57 -4.34
N ILE A 118 -3.47 -8.95 -4.74
CA ILE A 118 -2.20 -9.64 -5.00
C ILE A 118 -1.71 -10.41 -3.76
N ILE A 119 -1.80 -9.79 -2.57
CA ILE A 119 -1.41 -10.45 -1.31
C ILE A 119 -2.24 -11.72 -1.08
N LYS A 120 -3.56 -11.67 -1.30
CA LYS A 120 -4.44 -12.84 -1.14
C LYS A 120 -4.09 -13.94 -2.14
N ASP A 121 -3.88 -13.59 -3.41
CA ASP A 121 -3.53 -14.55 -4.46
C ASP A 121 -2.18 -15.24 -4.16
N LEU A 122 -1.16 -14.47 -3.75
CA LEU A 122 0.15 -15.01 -3.35
C LEU A 122 0.06 -15.89 -2.09
N GLN A 123 -0.77 -15.53 -1.12
CA GLN A 123 -1.01 -16.37 0.07
C GLN A 123 -1.67 -17.70 -0.31
N GLN A 124 -2.62 -17.68 -1.24
CA GLN A 124 -3.27 -18.88 -1.75
C GLN A 124 -2.28 -19.77 -2.53
N GLU A 125 -1.45 -19.18 -3.39
CA GLU A 125 -0.43 -19.91 -4.14
C GLU A 125 0.59 -20.58 -3.22
N ASN A 126 1.08 -19.87 -2.20
CA ASN A 126 1.99 -20.42 -1.20
C ASN A 126 1.40 -21.62 -0.46
N LYS A 127 0.11 -21.58 -0.11
CA LYS A 127 -0.58 -22.71 0.50
C LYS A 127 -0.64 -23.92 -0.44
N SER A 128 -0.91 -23.68 -1.72
CA SER A 128 -0.94 -24.72 -2.76
C SER A 128 0.44 -25.34 -2.98
N LEU A 129 1.49 -24.51 -3.07
CA LEU A 129 2.87 -24.97 -3.23
C LEU A 129 3.34 -25.80 -2.04
N LYS A 130 3.03 -25.39 -0.81
CA LYS A 130 3.33 -26.17 0.40
C LYS A 130 2.74 -27.58 0.32
N ASN A 131 1.48 -27.71 -0.13
CA ASN A 131 0.84 -29.01 -0.28
C ASN A 131 1.49 -29.87 -1.37
N LYS A 132 1.80 -29.28 -2.53
CA LYS A 132 2.50 -29.98 -3.63
C LYS A 132 3.90 -30.47 -3.20
N LEU A 133 4.62 -29.67 -2.42
CA LEU A 133 5.93 -30.04 -1.89
C LEU A 133 5.82 -31.21 -0.91
N LEU A 134 4.85 -31.18 0.00
CA LEU A 134 4.59 -32.27 0.94
C LEU A 134 4.20 -33.57 0.23
N SER A 135 3.38 -33.53 -0.81
CA SER A 135 3.06 -34.72 -1.60
C SER A 135 4.26 -35.19 -2.42
N GLY A 136 5.08 -34.27 -2.94
CA GLY A 136 6.34 -34.59 -3.62
C GLY A 136 7.34 -35.31 -2.72
N ASN A 137 7.50 -34.89 -1.46
CA ASN A 137 8.40 -35.54 -0.51
C ASN A 137 8.01 -37.01 -0.27
N LYS A 138 6.71 -37.28 -0.10
CA LYS A 138 6.20 -38.65 0.08
C LYS A 138 6.54 -39.57 -1.09
N LEU A 139 6.50 -39.04 -2.32
CA LEU A 139 6.90 -39.79 -3.52
C LEU A 139 8.40 -40.05 -3.54
N CYS A 140 9.22 -39.08 -3.13
CA CYS A 140 10.67 -39.25 -3.03
C CYS A 140 11.04 -40.37 -2.05
N ASP A 141 10.38 -40.41 -0.88
CA ASP A 141 10.57 -41.47 0.12
C ASP A 141 10.20 -42.85 -0.47
N ALA A 142 9.08 -42.93 -1.19
CA ALA A 142 8.65 -44.16 -1.86
C ALA A 142 9.66 -44.63 -2.93
N TYR A 143 10.18 -43.71 -3.75
CA TYR A 143 11.19 -44.02 -4.76
C TYR A 143 12.54 -44.44 -4.15
N ALA A 144 12.92 -43.86 -3.00
CA ALA A 144 14.12 -44.28 -2.28
C ALA A 144 13.99 -45.72 -1.75
N GLU A 145 12.83 -46.08 -1.21
CA GLU A 145 12.54 -47.45 -0.75
C GLU A 145 12.48 -48.46 -1.91
N GLU A 146 11.87 -48.08 -3.04
CA GLU A 146 11.87 -48.92 -4.24
C GLU A 146 13.29 -49.12 -4.80
N SER A 147 14.11 -48.07 -4.80
CA SER A 147 15.51 -48.14 -5.21
C SER A 147 16.32 -49.09 -4.31
N LYS A 148 16.10 -49.08 -2.99
CA LYS A 148 16.73 -50.04 -2.05
C LYS A 148 16.33 -51.48 -2.38
N LYS A 149 15.05 -51.73 -2.68
CA LYS A 149 14.56 -53.07 -3.06
C LYS A 149 15.21 -53.57 -4.34
N ILE A 150 15.24 -52.74 -5.38
CA ILE A 150 15.91 -53.08 -6.65
C ILE A 150 17.39 -53.34 -6.41
N GLN A 151 18.07 -52.52 -5.61
CA GLN A 151 19.48 -52.71 -5.29
C GLN A 151 19.73 -54.02 -4.54
N ALA A 152 18.85 -54.40 -3.62
CA ALA A 152 18.92 -55.69 -2.90
C ALA A 152 18.73 -56.87 -3.86
N GLN A 153 17.69 -56.83 -4.71
CA GLN A 153 17.43 -57.86 -5.73
C GLN A 153 18.61 -58.02 -6.69
N LEU A 154 19.25 -56.91 -7.10
CA LEU A 154 20.43 -56.96 -7.98
C LEU A 154 21.67 -57.53 -7.27
N LYS A 155 21.82 -57.30 -5.95
CA LYS A 155 22.88 -57.95 -5.16
C LYS A 155 22.64 -59.46 -5.08
N GLU A 156 21.42 -59.89 -4.79
CA GLU A 156 21.02 -61.29 -4.72
C GLU A 156 21.29 -62.02 -6.04
N LEU A 157 20.86 -61.47 -7.17
CA LEU A 157 21.12 -62.05 -8.49
C LEU A 157 22.62 -62.17 -8.80
N ARG A 158 23.43 -61.18 -8.40
CA ARG A 158 24.89 -61.23 -8.60
C ARG A 158 25.55 -62.36 -7.80
N TYR A 159 25.17 -62.51 -6.54
CA TYR A 159 25.72 -63.57 -5.70
C TYR A 159 25.18 -64.95 -6.07
N GLY A 160 23.89 -65.08 -6.38
CA GLY A 160 23.29 -66.32 -6.87
C GLY A 160 23.92 -66.81 -8.18
N LYS A 161 24.17 -65.90 -9.14
CA LYS A 161 24.91 -66.24 -10.37
C LYS A 161 26.34 -66.70 -10.07
N LYS A 162 27.03 -66.06 -9.14
CA LYS A 162 28.41 -66.43 -8.75
C LYS A 162 28.46 -67.84 -8.14
N ASP A 163 27.50 -68.19 -7.28
CA ASP A 163 27.38 -69.52 -6.69
C ASP A 163 27.14 -70.59 -7.76
N LEU A 164 26.24 -70.31 -8.71
CA LEU A 164 25.94 -71.25 -9.79
C LEU A 164 27.16 -71.47 -10.70
N ILE A 165 27.87 -70.39 -11.07
CA ILE A 165 29.12 -70.48 -11.83
C ILE A 165 30.17 -71.29 -11.06
N PHE A 166 30.28 -71.10 -9.75
CA PHE A 166 31.22 -71.85 -8.91
C PHE A 166 30.88 -73.34 -8.90
N LYS A 167 29.60 -73.71 -8.72
CA LYS A 167 29.14 -75.11 -8.77
C LYS A 167 29.39 -75.76 -10.13
N VAL A 168 29.04 -75.08 -11.23
CA VAL A 168 29.27 -75.60 -12.59
C VAL A 168 30.77 -75.75 -12.86
N ARG A 169 31.60 -74.79 -12.41
CA ARG A 169 33.06 -74.88 -12.55
C ARG A 169 33.65 -76.05 -11.76
N GLN A 170 33.16 -76.31 -10.55
CA GLN A 170 33.59 -77.45 -9.75
C GLN A 170 33.25 -78.78 -10.44
N GLN A 171 32.00 -78.92 -10.91
CA GLN A 171 31.58 -80.12 -11.65
C GLN A 171 32.42 -80.36 -12.90
N LEU A 172 32.78 -79.30 -13.62
CA LEU A 172 33.63 -79.38 -14.80
C LEU A 172 35.05 -79.84 -14.45
N MET A 173 35.65 -79.29 -13.39
CA MET A 173 36.98 -79.70 -12.92
C MET A 173 37.02 -81.16 -12.46
N ASP A 174 36.01 -81.60 -11.72
CA ASP A 174 35.90 -83.00 -11.27
C ASP A 174 35.76 -83.95 -12.48
N LEU A 175 35.06 -83.51 -13.52
CA LEU A 175 34.92 -84.27 -14.77
C LEU A 175 36.23 -84.35 -15.54
N GLU A 176 36.94 -83.23 -15.70
CA GLU A 176 38.26 -83.17 -16.34
C GLU A 176 39.25 -84.12 -15.67
N HIS A 177 39.26 -84.16 -14.33
CA HIS A 177 40.10 -85.08 -13.58
C HIS A 177 39.72 -86.55 -13.84
N LYS A 178 38.43 -86.90 -13.79
CA LYS A 178 37.94 -88.26 -14.08
C LYS A 178 38.28 -88.70 -15.50
N LEU A 179 38.14 -87.82 -16.49
CA LEU A 179 38.48 -88.11 -17.88
C LEU A 179 39.98 -88.28 -18.08
N THR A 180 40.80 -87.52 -17.36
CA THR A 180 42.27 -87.67 -17.38
C THR A 180 42.67 -89.06 -16.86
N ILE A 181 42.14 -89.48 -15.72
CA ILE A 181 42.37 -90.82 -15.16
C ILE A 181 41.91 -91.91 -16.13
N ALA A 182 40.68 -91.78 -16.66
CA ALA A 182 40.13 -92.77 -17.59
C ALA A 182 40.97 -92.88 -18.88
N LYS A 183 41.52 -91.77 -19.36
CA LYS A 183 42.44 -91.73 -20.50
C LYS A 183 43.76 -92.46 -20.18
N GLU A 184 44.37 -92.18 -19.02
CA GLU A 184 45.59 -92.86 -18.59
C GLU A 184 45.37 -94.39 -18.47
N GLU A 185 44.24 -94.82 -17.92
CA GLU A 185 43.89 -96.24 -17.83
C GLU A 185 43.65 -96.88 -19.21
N LEU A 186 43.02 -96.17 -20.14
CA LEU A 186 42.86 -96.62 -21.52
C LEU A 186 44.21 -96.78 -22.23
N GLU A 187 45.16 -95.88 -21.99
CA GLU A 187 46.53 -95.96 -22.53
C GLU A 187 47.32 -97.14 -21.93
N LYS A 188 47.21 -97.40 -20.61
CA LYS A 188 47.87 -98.53 -19.94
C LYS A 188 47.33 -99.90 -20.37
N THR A 189 46.04 -99.98 -20.69
CA THR A 189 45.35 -101.23 -21.04
C THR A 189 45.43 -101.58 -22.54
N ALA A 190 46.16 -100.79 -23.34
CA ALA A 190 46.21 -100.91 -24.81
C ALA A 190 46.72 -102.26 -25.36
N LEU A 191 47.38 -103.08 -24.54
CA LEU A 191 47.89 -104.40 -24.93
C LEU A 191 46.94 -105.57 -24.61
N ASP A 192 45.87 -105.34 -23.84
CA ASP A 192 44.86 -106.34 -23.47
C ASP A 192 43.46 -105.94 -23.95
N LYS A 193 42.88 -106.74 -24.85
CA LYS A 193 41.61 -106.43 -25.50
C LYS A 193 40.43 -106.37 -24.53
N GLU A 194 40.43 -107.20 -23.48
CA GLU A 194 39.36 -107.23 -22.49
C GLU A 194 39.41 -105.99 -21.58
N SER A 195 40.59 -105.64 -21.10
CA SER A 195 40.80 -104.43 -20.29
C SER A 195 40.55 -103.14 -21.08
N GLN A 196 40.91 -103.10 -22.37
CA GLN A 196 40.64 -101.96 -23.25
C GLN A 196 39.13 -101.72 -23.44
N LEU A 197 38.35 -102.79 -23.64
CA LEU A 197 36.89 -102.68 -23.78
C LEU A 197 36.25 -102.15 -22.49
N LYS A 198 36.75 -102.59 -21.34
CA LYS A 198 36.29 -102.12 -20.02
C LYS A 198 36.61 -100.64 -19.80
N ALA A 199 37.85 -100.21 -20.04
CA ALA A 199 38.26 -98.80 -19.91
C ALA A 199 37.46 -97.87 -20.84
N LEU A 200 37.15 -98.35 -22.06
CA LEU A 200 36.30 -97.63 -23.00
C LEU A 200 34.86 -97.48 -22.46
N LYS A 201 34.27 -98.57 -21.94
CA LYS A 201 32.92 -98.55 -21.36
C LYS A 201 32.81 -97.59 -20.16
N ASP A 202 33.82 -97.59 -19.30
CA ASP A 202 33.88 -96.72 -18.13
C ASP A 202 34.02 -95.23 -18.54
N THR A 203 34.82 -94.94 -19.57
CA THR A 203 34.93 -93.59 -20.15
C THR A 203 33.60 -93.10 -20.72
N VAL A 204 32.91 -93.94 -21.50
CA VAL A 204 31.59 -93.61 -22.05
C VAL A 204 30.58 -93.35 -20.93
N HIS A 205 30.59 -94.15 -19.86
CA HIS A 205 29.72 -93.97 -18.71
C HIS A 205 29.98 -92.65 -17.97
N ILE A 206 31.25 -92.25 -17.80
CA ILE A 206 31.64 -90.97 -17.20
C ILE A 206 31.11 -89.81 -18.05
N CYS A 207 31.31 -89.83 -19.37
CA CYS A 207 30.81 -88.80 -20.29
C CYS A 207 29.29 -88.67 -20.24
N PHE A 208 28.57 -89.80 -20.31
CA PHE A 208 27.10 -89.79 -20.34
C PHE A 208 26.50 -89.30 -19.01
N SER A 209 27.07 -89.73 -17.88
CA SER A 209 26.64 -89.29 -16.55
C SER A 209 26.86 -87.79 -16.33
N ALA A 210 27.95 -87.24 -16.87
CA ALA A 210 28.27 -85.82 -16.73
C ALA A 210 27.32 -84.92 -17.54
N ILE A 211 26.98 -85.32 -18.77
CA ILE A 211 26.02 -84.61 -19.62
C ILE A 211 24.64 -84.54 -18.93
N LEU A 212 24.18 -85.66 -18.35
CA LEU A 212 22.91 -85.70 -17.61
C LEU A 212 22.91 -84.79 -16.38
N SER A 213 24.02 -84.72 -15.65
CA SER A 213 24.16 -83.83 -14.49
C SER A 213 24.08 -82.34 -14.88
N LEU A 214 24.77 -81.95 -15.96
CA LEU A 214 24.80 -80.57 -16.44
C LEU A 214 23.43 -80.07 -16.97
N ILE A 215 22.68 -80.96 -17.64
CA ILE A 215 21.32 -80.66 -18.12
C ILE A 215 20.37 -80.41 -16.95
N ASN A 216 20.46 -81.22 -15.88
CA ASN A 216 19.61 -81.08 -14.71
C ASN A 216 19.92 -79.80 -13.90
N SER A 217 21.19 -79.37 -13.83
CA SER A 217 21.57 -78.12 -13.16
C SER A 217 21.14 -76.85 -13.91
N SER A 218 20.87 -76.92 -15.22
CA SER A 218 20.51 -75.77 -16.05
C SER A 218 19.02 -75.38 -16.02
N ARG A 219 18.11 -76.28 -15.56
CA ARG A 219 16.65 -76.04 -15.55
C ARG A 219 16.11 -75.22 -14.37
N VAL A 220 16.93 -74.96 -13.34
CA VAL A 220 16.43 -74.44 -12.04
C VAL A 220 16.35 -72.90 -11.99
N THR A 221 16.80 -72.15 -13.00
CA THR A 221 17.01 -70.69 -12.87
C THR A 221 16.20 -69.83 -13.81
N PHE A 222 14.88 -70.02 -13.89
CA PHE A 222 14.00 -68.92 -14.32
C PHE A 222 12.55 -69.09 -13.83
N GLN A 223 12.29 -68.83 -12.55
CA GLN A 223 10.96 -68.38 -12.14
C GLN A 223 10.96 -66.85 -12.12
N GLN A 224 10.24 -66.27 -13.09
CA GLN A 224 10.04 -64.83 -13.18
C GLN A 224 9.30 -64.33 -11.93
N PRO A 225 9.76 -63.25 -11.27
CA PRO A 225 8.89 -62.47 -10.44
C PRO A 225 7.89 -61.74 -11.35
N HIS A 226 6.59 -61.95 -11.12
CA HIS A 226 5.52 -61.18 -11.75
C HIS A 226 5.66 -59.69 -11.39
N ALA A 227 6.38 -58.93 -12.22
CA ALA A 227 6.41 -57.47 -12.14
C ALA A 227 5.27 -56.92 -13.00
N LYS A 228 4.27 -56.32 -12.34
CA LYS A 228 3.28 -55.46 -13.00
C LYS A 228 4.02 -54.34 -13.73
N VAL A 229 3.94 -54.34 -15.06
CA VAL A 229 4.44 -53.25 -15.90
C VAL A 229 3.55 -52.03 -15.67
N ILE A 230 4.07 -51.04 -14.93
CA ILE A 230 3.49 -49.69 -14.87
C ILE A 230 4.21 -48.87 -15.96
N PRO A 231 3.49 -48.15 -16.85
CA PRO A 231 4.11 -47.49 -17.98
C PRO A 231 4.83 -46.20 -17.54
N TYR A 232 6.15 -46.26 -17.36
CA TYR A 232 6.99 -45.09 -17.09
C TYR A 232 7.63 -44.55 -18.37
N SER A 233 6.82 -44.00 -19.29
CA SER A 233 7.35 -43.38 -20.52
C SER A 233 7.78 -41.91 -20.34
N THR A 234 7.51 -41.28 -19.18
CA THR A 234 7.88 -39.87 -18.93
C THR A 234 8.82 -39.67 -17.74
N HIS A 235 9.12 -40.71 -16.95
CA HIS A 235 9.92 -40.60 -15.72
C HIS A 235 11.39 -40.97 -15.89
N PHE A 236 11.77 -41.66 -16.96
CA PHE A 236 13.18 -42.00 -17.23
C PHE A 236 14.04 -40.74 -17.42
N HIS A 237 13.48 -39.69 -18.03
CA HIS A 237 14.13 -38.38 -18.16
C HIS A 237 14.33 -37.68 -16.81
N LEU A 238 13.38 -37.82 -15.87
CA LEU A 238 13.47 -37.17 -14.56
C LEU A 238 14.52 -37.83 -13.67
N PHE A 239 14.64 -39.17 -13.73
CA PHE A 239 15.66 -39.91 -12.98
C PHE A 239 17.08 -39.56 -13.45
N PHE A 240 17.28 -39.45 -14.77
CA PHE A 240 18.57 -39.02 -15.33
C PHE A 240 18.92 -37.58 -14.90
N PHE A 241 17.93 -36.68 -14.88
CA PHE A 241 18.13 -35.29 -14.46
C PHE A 241 18.48 -35.16 -12.97
N PHE A 242 17.79 -35.92 -12.10
CA PHE A 242 18.06 -35.90 -10.65
C PHE A 242 19.43 -36.47 -10.30
N PHE A 243 19.85 -37.54 -10.98
CA PHE A 243 21.17 -38.14 -10.79
C PHE A 243 22.28 -37.18 -11.22
N PHE A 244 22.12 -36.47 -12.34
CA PHE A 244 23.07 -35.46 -12.81
C PHE A 244 23.13 -34.24 -11.87
N PHE A 245 21.98 -33.76 -11.41
CA PHE A 245 21.93 -32.58 -10.52
C PHE A 245 22.55 -32.86 -9.15
N HIS A 246 22.40 -34.08 -8.61
CA HIS A 246 23.01 -34.46 -7.34
C HIS A 246 24.55 -34.63 -7.45
N LEU A 247 25.08 -35.07 -8.59
CA LEU A 247 26.52 -35.08 -8.83
C LEU A 247 27.11 -33.66 -8.96
N SER A 248 26.36 -32.71 -9.52
CA SER A 248 26.82 -31.32 -9.66
C SER A 248 26.84 -30.53 -8.34
N THR A 249 25.96 -30.82 -7.38
CA THR A 249 25.93 -30.10 -6.09
C THR A 249 26.90 -30.65 -5.04
N CYS A 250 27.40 -31.88 -5.21
CA CYS A 250 28.39 -32.47 -4.30
C CYS A 250 29.86 -32.11 -4.60
N SER A 251 30.13 -31.31 -5.64
CA SER A 251 31.47 -30.80 -5.95
C SER A 251 31.63 -29.34 -5.54
N HIS A 252 31.63 -29.05 -4.24
CA HIS A 252 32.21 -27.82 -3.69
C HIS A 252 32.95 -28.15 -2.38
N PRO A 253 34.29 -28.07 -2.32
CA PRO A 253 34.99 -28.14 -1.06
C PRO A 253 34.85 -26.79 -0.33
N SER A 254 34.15 -26.81 0.79
CA SER A 254 34.16 -25.73 1.78
C SER A 254 35.60 -25.46 2.24
N LYS A 255 36.17 -24.32 1.84
CA LYS A 255 37.20 -23.62 2.60
C LYS A 255 36.53 -22.46 3.32
N VAL A 256 36.35 -22.61 4.62
CA VAL A 256 35.93 -21.56 5.55
C VAL A 256 37.20 -20.94 6.11
N ASN A 257 37.34 -19.62 5.93
CA ASN A 257 38.14 -18.73 6.76
C ASN A 257 37.20 -17.63 7.23
#